data_AF-A0A060T0I9-F1
#
_entry.id   AF-A0A060T0I9-F1
#
_cell.length_a   1.000
_cell.length_b   1.000
_cell.length_c   1.000
_cell.angle_alpha   90.00
_cell.angle_beta   90.00
_cell.angle_gamma   90.00
#
_symmetry.space_group_name_H-M   'P 1'
#
loop_
_entity.id
_entity.type
_entity.pdbx_description
1 polymer ?
#
loop_
_entity_poly.entity_id
_entity_poly.type
_entity_poly.pdbx_seq_one_letter_code
_entity_poly.pdbx_strand_id
1 'polypeptide(L)'
;EEEAWISEKQQLLSVEDYGDTMAAVQGLLKKHDVFETDFTAHGERCKDICEYGTKLVADGNHHADNINQRCQQLQTKLDNLSSLASRRKAKLKDNSAYLQFMWKADVVESWIADKETHVRSEEFGRDLSTVQTLLTKQDTFEAGL
;
A
#
# COMPACT_ATOMS: atom_id res chain seq x y z
N GLU A 1 -25.38 15.57 -2.30
CA GLU A 1 -24.03 15.65 -1.69
C GLU A 1 -23.34 14.29 -1.73
N GLU A 2 -23.90 13.25 -1.11
CA GLU A 2 -23.34 11.87 -1.11
C GLU A 2 -22.98 11.33 -2.50
N GLU A 3 -23.88 11.46 -3.49
CA GLU A 3 -23.60 10.95 -4.84
C GLU A 3 -22.49 11.71 -5.58
N ALA A 4 -22.34 13.00 -5.30
CA ALA A 4 -21.27 13.81 -5.89
C ALA A 4 -19.93 13.39 -5.30
N TRP A 5 -19.87 13.20 -3.98
CA TRP A 5 -18.69 12.67 -3.30
C TRP A 5 -18.30 11.28 -3.83
N ILE A 6 -19.26 10.34 -3.95
CA ILE A 6 -18.98 9.00 -4.49
C ILE A 6 -18.40 9.09 -5.90
N SER A 7 -18.97 9.92 -6.77
CA SER A 7 -18.53 10.05 -8.17
C SER A 7 -17.11 10.63 -8.27
N GLU A 8 -16.80 11.64 -7.45
CA GLU A 8 -15.46 12.22 -7.35
C GLU A 8 -14.45 11.16 -6.89
N LYS A 9 -14.76 10.40 -5.83
CA LYS A 9 -13.86 9.37 -5.30
C LYS A 9 -13.68 8.20 -6.27
N GLN A 10 -14.71 7.82 -7.02
CA GLN A 10 -14.58 6.80 -8.08
C GLN A 10 -13.54 7.19 -9.14
N GLN A 11 -13.50 8.47 -9.56
CA GLN A 11 -12.49 8.95 -10.49
C GLN A 11 -11.09 8.99 -9.89
N LEU A 12 -10.95 9.36 -8.61
CA LEU A 12 -9.64 9.36 -7.97
C LEU A 12 -9.08 7.93 -7.79
N LEU A 13 -9.94 6.95 -7.52
CA LEU A 13 -9.54 5.56 -7.36
C LEU A 13 -9.20 4.86 -8.69
N SER A 14 -9.64 5.39 -9.84
CA SER A 14 -9.31 4.82 -11.15
C SER A 14 -7.92 5.20 -11.65
N VAL A 15 -7.23 6.15 -11.01
CA VAL A 15 -5.86 6.54 -11.35
C VAL A 15 -4.89 5.43 -10.94
N GLU A 16 -4.17 4.84 -11.90
CA GLU A 16 -3.21 3.75 -11.66
C GLU A 16 -1.82 4.25 -11.23
N ASP A 17 -1.77 5.15 -10.25
CA ASP A 17 -0.52 5.53 -9.57
C ASP A 17 -0.40 4.81 -8.22
N TYR A 18 0.71 4.08 -8.06
CA TYR A 18 1.05 3.30 -6.87
C TYR A 18 2.37 3.71 -6.20
N GLY A 19 3.04 4.76 -6.71
CA GLY A 19 4.32 5.24 -6.21
C GLY A 19 5.54 4.45 -6.71
N ASP A 20 6.65 5.15 -6.90
CA ASP A 20 7.94 4.63 -7.41
C ASP A 20 9.00 4.45 -6.31
N THR A 21 8.74 4.94 -5.11
CA THR A 21 9.63 4.85 -3.95
C THR A 21 8.89 4.37 -2.72
N MET A 22 9.64 3.80 -1.75
CA MET A 22 9.08 3.40 -0.45
C MET A 22 8.33 4.55 0.24
N ALA A 23 8.86 5.77 0.17
CA ALA A 23 8.20 6.93 0.76
C ALA A 23 6.88 7.28 0.04
N ALA A 24 6.88 7.24 -1.31
CA ALA A 24 5.70 7.54 -2.11
C ALA A 24 4.56 6.54 -1.85
N VAL A 25 4.84 5.23 -1.89
CA VAL A 25 3.81 4.20 -1.66
C VAL A 25 3.24 4.26 -0.24
N GLN A 26 4.06 4.55 0.77
CA GLN A 26 3.59 4.74 2.16
C GLN A 26 2.71 5.99 2.29
N GLY A 27 3.07 7.08 1.60
CA GLY A 27 2.23 8.28 1.53
C GLY A 27 0.87 8.00 0.87
N LEU A 28 0.85 7.22 -0.20
CA LEU A 28 -0.39 6.81 -0.88
C LEU A 28 -1.25 5.88 -0.02
N LEU A 29 -0.65 4.92 0.70
CA LEU A 29 -1.35 4.06 1.66
C LEU A 29 -2.00 4.88 2.77
N LYS A 30 -1.28 5.85 3.35
CA LYS A 30 -1.82 6.73 4.39
C LYS A 30 -3.00 7.57 3.88
N LYS A 31 -2.89 8.12 2.66
CA LYS A 31 -4.02 8.82 2.02
C LYS A 31 -5.21 7.88 1.80
N HIS A 32 -4.96 6.61 1.47
CA HIS A 32 -6.00 5.62 1.29
C HIS A 32 -6.70 5.25 2.61
N ASP A 33 -5.96 5.14 3.72
CA ASP A 33 -6.55 4.89 5.05
C ASP A 33 -7.47 6.04 5.50
N VAL A 34 -7.09 7.29 5.19
CA VAL A 34 -7.97 8.46 5.40
C VAL A 34 -9.24 8.34 4.56
N PHE A 35 -9.10 7.98 3.27
CA PHE A 35 -10.26 7.74 2.40
C PHE A 35 -11.18 6.63 2.94
N GLU A 36 -10.65 5.52 3.47
CA GLU A 36 -11.46 4.45 4.06
C GLU A 36 -12.22 4.90 5.31
N THR A 37 -11.62 5.80 6.09
CA THR A 37 -12.28 6.42 7.25
C THR A 37 -13.48 7.27 6.79
N ASP A 38 -13.26 8.14 5.80
CA ASP A 38 -14.33 8.96 5.22
C ASP A 38 -15.42 8.07 4.59
N PHE A 39 -15.02 7.05 3.84
CA PHE A 39 -15.93 6.10 3.20
C PHE A 39 -16.84 5.39 4.21
N THR A 40 -16.30 5.03 5.38
CA THR A 40 -17.09 4.42 6.45
C THR A 40 -18.18 5.37 6.95
N ALA A 41 -17.83 6.64 7.22
CA ALA A 41 -18.79 7.66 7.67
C ALA A 41 -19.89 7.93 6.62
N HIS A 42 -19.52 8.01 5.35
CA HIS A 42 -20.48 8.17 4.25
C HIS A 42 -21.37 6.92 4.07
N GLY A 43 -20.83 5.73 4.29
CA GLY A 43 -21.58 4.47 4.30
C GLY A 43 -22.64 4.43 5.40
N GLU A 44 -22.30 4.85 6.62
CA GLU A 44 -23.27 4.97 7.73
C GLU A 44 -24.39 5.96 7.40
N ARG A 45 -24.04 7.12 6.83
CA ARG A 45 -25.06 8.11 6.45
C ARG A 45 -26.01 7.60 5.36
N CYS A 46 -25.50 6.89 4.37
CA CYS A 46 -26.33 6.25 3.35
C CYS A 46 -27.26 5.20 3.96
N LYS A 47 -26.77 4.43 4.94
CA LYS A 47 -27.57 3.46 5.68
C LYS A 47 -28.72 4.14 6.42
N ASP A 48 -28.46 5.22 7.16
CA ASP A 48 -29.48 5.99 7.88
C ASP A 48 -30.57 6.53 6.94
N ILE A 49 -30.17 7.02 5.75
CA ILE A 49 -31.10 7.49 4.71
C ILE A 49 -31.99 6.34 4.24
N CYS A 50 -31.42 5.15 4.00
CA CYS A 50 -32.17 3.99 3.54
C CYS A 50 -33.11 3.45 4.62
N GLU A 51 -32.70 3.46 5.88
CA GLU A 51 -33.54 3.09 7.02
C GLU A 51 -34.73 4.05 7.18
N TYR A 52 -34.49 5.35 7.03
CA TYR A 52 -35.57 6.34 7.03
C TYR A 52 -36.53 6.15 5.84
N GLY A 53 -35.99 5.91 4.64
CA GLY A 53 -36.79 5.57 3.46
C GLY A 53 -37.67 4.34 3.68
N THR A 54 -37.13 3.30 4.31
CA THR A 54 -37.86 2.07 4.65
C THR A 54 -39.02 2.35 5.61
N LYS A 55 -38.83 3.24 6.61
CA LYS A 55 -39.91 3.68 7.50
C LYS A 55 -41.03 4.40 6.75
N LEU A 56 -40.68 5.33 5.84
CA LEU A 56 -41.68 6.02 5.01
C LEU A 56 -42.50 5.05 4.16
N VAL A 57 -41.85 4.03 3.60
CA VAL A 57 -42.54 2.96 2.85
C VAL A 57 -43.51 2.19 3.76
N ALA A 58 -43.07 1.82 4.97
CA ALA A 58 -43.90 1.12 5.94
C ALA A 58 -45.10 1.95 6.41
N ASP A 59 -44.96 3.26 6.50
CA ASP A 59 -46.02 4.20 6.88
C ASP A 59 -47.02 4.47 5.74
N GLY A 60 -46.89 3.78 4.59
CA GLY A 60 -47.83 3.86 3.47
C GLY A 60 -47.57 5.02 2.51
N ASN A 61 -46.33 5.49 2.40
CA ASN A 61 -45.99 6.55 1.45
C ASN A 61 -46.27 6.11 -0.02
N HIS A 62 -47.06 6.91 -0.73
CA HIS A 62 -47.48 6.65 -2.13
C HIS A 62 -46.32 6.64 -3.15
N HIS A 63 -45.12 7.06 -2.76
CA HIS A 63 -43.91 7.03 -3.60
C HIS A 63 -42.94 5.89 -3.22
N ALA A 64 -43.44 4.82 -2.61
CA ALA A 64 -42.63 3.71 -2.13
C ALA A 64 -41.62 3.16 -3.16
N ASP A 65 -42.04 3.00 -4.42
CA ASP A 65 -41.17 2.50 -5.49
C ASP A 65 -39.98 3.43 -5.75
N ASN A 66 -40.21 4.75 -5.77
CA ASN A 66 -39.15 5.74 -5.96
C ASN A 66 -38.17 5.72 -4.77
N ILE A 67 -38.67 5.58 -3.55
CA ILE A 67 -37.84 5.50 -2.34
C ILE A 67 -36.95 4.26 -2.38
N ASN A 68 -37.54 3.09 -2.67
CA ASN A 68 -36.82 1.83 -2.77
C ASN A 68 -35.76 1.87 -3.88
N GLN A 69 -36.13 2.37 -5.06
CA GLN A 69 -35.20 2.53 -6.17
C GLN A 69 -34.03 3.44 -5.80
N ARG A 70 -34.29 4.53 -5.07
CA ARG A 70 -33.24 5.46 -4.63
C ARG A 70 -32.28 4.81 -3.65
N CYS A 71 -32.78 4.05 -2.69
CA CYS A 71 -31.96 3.30 -1.73
C CYS A 71 -31.08 2.26 -2.45
N GLN A 72 -31.65 1.52 -3.40
CA GLN A 72 -30.93 0.52 -4.18
C GLN A 72 -29.82 1.14 -5.04
N GLN A 73 -30.07 2.31 -5.66
CA GLN A 73 -29.07 3.04 -6.41
C GLN A 73 -27.89 3.49 -5.53
N LEU A 74 -28.17 4.02 -4.33
CA LEU A 74 -27.13 4.41 -3.37
C LEU A 74 -26.29 3.20 -2.94
N GLN A 75 -26.93 2.09 -2.60
CA GLN A 75 -26.23 0.87 -2.19
C GLN A 75 -25.31 0.36 -3.31
N THR A 76 -25.83 0.26 -4.55
CA THR A 76 -25.05 -0.19 -5.70
C THR A 76 -23.81 0.69 -5.93
N LYS A 77 -23.94 2.01 -5.74
CA LYS A 77 -22.83 2.96 -5.88
C LYS A 77 -21.76 2.76 -4.79
N LEU A 78 -22.17 2.52 -3.54
CA LEU A 78 -21.27 2.21 -2.43
C LEU A 78 -20.53 0.90 -2.64
N ASP A 79 -21.23 -0.15 -3.09
CA ASP A 79 -20.63 -1.46 -3.34
C ASP A 79 -19.56 -1.38 -4.44
N ASN A 80 -19.86 -0.66 -5.52
CA ASN A 80 -18.90 -0.39 -6.59
C ASN A 80 -17.68 0.39 -6.08
N LEU A 81 -17.89 1.43 -5.26
CA LEU A 81 -16.80 2.22 -4.69
C LEU A 81 -15.93 1.37 -3.74
N SER A 82 -16.54 0.52 -2.92
CA SER A 82 -15.85 -0.41 -2.02
C SER A 82 -14.97 -1.41 -2.79
N SER A 83 -15.47 -1.95 -3.90
CA SER A 83 -14.71 -2.84 -4.77
C SER A 83 -13.48 -2.14 -5.37
N LEU A 84 -13.66 -0.91 -5.87
CA LEU A 84 -12.55 -0.09 -6.39
C LEU A 84 -11.51 0.23 -5.30
N ALA A 85 -11.96 0.59 -4.10
CA ALA A 85 -11.09 0.88 -2.97
C ALA A 85 -10.25 -0.34 -2.59
N SER A 86 -10.89 -1.50 -2.43
CA SER A 86 -10.24 -2.77 -2.10
C SER A 86 -9.19 -3.15 -3.13
N ARG A 87 -9.51 -3.03 -4.43
CA ARG A 87 -8.56 -3.29 -5.51
C ARG A 87 -7.36 -2.35 -5.47
N ARG A 88 -7.59 -1.05 -5.25
CA ARG A 88 -6.51 -0.06 -5.13
C ARG A 88 -5.60 -0.35 -3.94
N LYS A 89 -6.17 -0.68 -2.78
CA LYS A 89 -5.40 -1.04 -1.57
C LYS A 89 -4.54 -2.27 -1.79
N ALA A 90 -5.07 -3.29 -2.46
CA ALA A 90 -4.30 -4.49 -2.81
C ALA A 90 -3.10 -4.14 -3.70
N LYS A 91 -3.29 -3.31 -4.74
CA LYS A 91 -2.20 -2.86 -5.62
C LYS A 91 -1.14 -2.01 -4.91
N LEU A 92 -1.55 -1.11 -4.01
CA LEU A 92 -0.61 -0.33 -3.20
C LEU A 92 0.23 -1.23 -2.28
N LYS A 93 -0.39 -2.22 -1.63
CA LYS A 93 0.32 -3.17 -0.76
C LYS A 93 1.28 -4.07 -1.56
N ASP A 94 0.85 -4.54 -2.72
CA ASP A 94 1.67 -5.35 -3.63
C ASP A 94 2.91 -4.57 -4.09
N ASN A 95 2.73 -3.32 -4.56
CA ASN A 95 3.83 -2.45 -4.95
C ASN A 95 4.77 -2.13 -3.76
N SER A 96 4.22 -1.92 -2.56
CA SER A 96 5.05 -1.73 -1.36
C SER A 96 5.89 -2.96 -1.03
N ALA A 97 5.35 -4.17 -1.22
CA ALA A 97 6.11 -5.41 -0.99
C ALA A 97 7.21 -5.58 -2.03
N TYR A 98 6.93 -5.27 -3.30
CA TYR A 98 7.91 -5.25 -4.38
C TYR A 98 9.08 -4.30 -4.08
N LEU A 99 8.78 -3.03 -3.75
CA LEU A 99 9.82 -2.04 -3.45
C LEU A 99 10.66 -2.43 -2.22
N GLN A 100 10.04 -3.02 -1.20
CA GLN A 100 10.74 -3.53 -0.04
C GLN A 100 11.67 -4.69 -0.40
N PHE A 101 11.24 -5.59 -1.28
CA PHE A 101 12.06 -6.69 -1.77
C PHE A 101 13.27 -6.18 -2.54
N MET A 102 13.06 -5.27 -3.49
CA MET A 102 14.15 -4.67 -4.28
C MET A 102 15.19 -4.01 -3.38
N TRP A 103 14.75 -3.19 -2.41
CA TRP A 103 15.65 -2.56 -1.47
C TRP A 103 16.46 -3.57 -0.65
N LYS A 104 15.85 -4.66 -0.19
CA LYS A 104 16.57 -5.73 0.53
C LYS A 104 17.59 -6.43 -0.36
N ALA A 105 17.25 -6.67 -1.62
CA ALA A 105 18.16 -7.26 -2.59
C ALA A 105 19.36 -6.34 -2.81
N ASP A 106 19.14 -5.05 -3.07
CA ASP A 106 20.20 -4.05 -3.27
C ASP A 106 21.14 -3.97 -2.05
N VAL A 107 20.60 -4.05 -0.84
CA VAL A 107 21.40 -4.07 0.41
C VAL A 107 22.30 -5.29 0.46
N VAL A 108 21.78 -6.47 0.11
CA VAL A 108 22.57 -7.71 0.10
C VAL A 108 23.61 -7.68 -1.03
N GLU A 109 23.25 -7.23 -2.22
CA GLU A 109 24.17 -7.09 -3.35
C GLU A 109 25.31 -6.11 -3.03
N SER A 110 25.00 -4.98 -2.40
CA SER A 110 26.03 -4.03 -1.94
C SER A 110 26.95 -4.65 -0.89
N TRP A 111 26.42 -5.46 0.03
CA TRP A 111 27.24 -6.17 1.00
C TRP A 111 28.15 -7.20 0.34
N ILE A 112 27.63 -7.98 -0.62
CA ILE A 112 28.43 -8.94 -1.39
C ILE A 112 29.55 -8.21 -2.15
N ALA A 113 29.24 -7.11 -2.84
CA ALA A 113 30.24 -6.34 -3.59
C ALA A 113 31.37 -5.78 -2.69
N ASP A 114 31.02 -5.33 -1.48
CA ASP A 114 32.01 -4.91 -0.47
C ASP A 114 32.93 -6.07 -0.06
N LYS A 115 32.36 -7.25 0.23
CA LYS A 115 33.12 -8.45 0.57
C LYS A 115 33.98 -8.94 -0.59
N GLU A 116 33.47 -8.94 -1.82
CA GLU A 116 34.23 -9.29 -3.02
C GLU A 116 35.43 -8.36 -3.22
N THR A 117 35.25 -7.06 -2.98
CA THR A 117 36.33 -6.08 -3.10
C THR A 117 37.43 -6.36 -2.07
N HIS A 118 37.06 -6.75 -0.84
CA HIS A 118 38.02 -7.10 0.21
C HIS A 118 38.86 -8.33 -0.14
N VAL A 119 38.22 -9.41 -0.64
CA VAL A 119 38.92 -10.68 -0.93
C VAL A 119 39.73 -10.65 -2.23
N ARG A 120 39.47 -9.70 -3.14
CA ARG A 120 40.25 -9.53 -4.39
C ARG A 120 41.62 -8.87 -4.15
N SER A 121 42.02 -8.60 -2.92
CA SER A 121 43.34 -8.09 -2.61
C SER A 121 44.44 -9.07 -3.05
N GLU A 122 45.33 -8.63 -3.94
CA GLU A 122 46.53 -9.39 -4.35
C GLU A 122 47.75 -9.06 -3.46
N GLU A 123 47.53 -8.52 -2.26
CA GLU A 123 48.59 -8.24 -1.29
C GLU A 123 48.94 -9.52 -0.51
N PHE A 124 50.09 -10.12 -0.82
CA PHE A 124 50.57 -11.34 -0.15
C PHE A 124 51.54 -11.08 1.01
N GLY A 125 51.90 -9.81 1.26
CA GLY A 125 52.97 -9.45 2.19
C GLY A 125 54.36 -9.69 1.61
N ARG A 126 55.36 -9.02 2.17
CA ARG A 126 56.76 -9.06 1.68
C ARG A 126 57.71 -9.78 2.65
N ASP A 127 57.26 -10.04 3.86
CA ASP A 127 58.00 -10.64 4.96
C ASP A 127 57.04 -11.36 5.93
N LEU A 128 57.58 -12.17 6.84
CA LEU A 128 56.79 -12.95 7.79
C LEU A 128 55.84 -12.08 8.63
N SER A 129 56.27 -10.89 9.04
CA SER A 129 55.46 -9.99 9.87
C SER A 129 54.23 -9.46 9.11
N THR A 130 54.43 -9.05 7.86
CA THR A 130 53.36 -8.55 6.99
C THR A 130 52.38 -9.67 6.62
N VAL A 131 52.89 -10.88 6.34
CA VAL A 131 52.06 -12.08 6.13
C VAL A 131 51.20 -12.41 7.36
N GLN A 132 51.80 -12.45 8.56
CA GLN A 132 51.07 -12.75 9.80
C GLN A 132 49.96 -11.72 10.06
N THR A 133 50.22 -10.45 9.75
CA THR A 133 49.24 -9.36 9.86
C THR A 133 48.08 -9.55 8.89
N LEU A 134 48.36 -9.92 7.64
CA LEU A 134 47.34 -10.21 6.62
C LEU A 134 46.48 -11.42 7.02
N LEU A 135 47.09 -12.49 7.52
CA LEU A 135 46.37 -13.66 8.04
C LEU A 135 45.45 -13.28 9.20
N THR A 136 45.92 -12.49 10.15
CA THR A 136 45.09 -12.04 11.29
C THR A 136 43.89 -11.20 10.82
N LYS A 137 44.10 -10.35 9.81
CA LYS A 137 43.02 -9.58 9.19
C LYS A 137 42.02 -10.49 8.47
N GLN A 138 42.51 -11.51 7.76
CA GLN A 138 41.67 -12.50 7.10
C GLN A 138 40.84 -13.31 8.11
N ASP A 139 41.44 -13.79 9.20
CA ASP A 139 40.73 -14.49 10.28
C ASP A 139 39.63 -13.60 10.89
N THR A 140 39.92 -12.31 11.07
CA THR A 140 38.96 -11.33 11.58
C THR A 140 37.81 -11.10 10.60
N PHE A 141 38.11 -11.05 9.30
CA PHE A 141 37.12 -10.93 8.24
C PHE A 141 36.20 -12.16 8.19
N GLU A 142 36.77 -13.37 8.24
CA GLU A 142 36.03 -14.63 8.23
C GLU A 142 35.14 -14.80 9.47
N ALA A 143 35.62 -14.37 10.64
CA ALA A 143 34.80 -14.35 11.85
C ALA A 143 33.61 -13.38 11.79
N GLY A 144 33.63 -12.41 10.86
CA GLY A 144 32.59 -11.41 10.66
C GLY A 144 31.64 -11.69 9.50
N LEU A 145 31.78 -12.83 8.80
CA LEU A 145 30.83 -13.35 7.81
C LEU A 145 29.69 -14.11 8.50
#